data_AF-A0A946Q8J4-F1
#
_entry.id   AF-A0A946Q8J4-F1
#
_cell.length_a   1.000
_cell.length_b   1.000
_cell.length_c   1.000
_cell.angle_alpha   90.00
_cell.angle_beta   90.00
_cell.angle_gamma   90.00
#
_symmetry.space_group_name_H-M   'P 1'
#
loop_
_entity.id
_entity.type
_entity.pdbx_description
1 polymer ?
#
loop_
_entity_poly.entity_id
_entity_poly.type
_entity_poly.pdbx_seq_one_letter_code
_entity_poly.pdbx_strand_id
1 'polypeptide(L)'
;RREVVRVSGGASLTRDPALLETMTVNGKTPSLAIIVHVEEAMFHCGKAVVRSNLWSPERWGPVDGLPTYGEALVDHGKLSIAVGELDEGLREHEATTLY
;
A
#
# COMPACT_ATOMS: atom_id res chain seq x y z
N ARG A 1 21.33 11.89 0.66
CA ARG A 1 20.33 12.59 -0.19
C ARG A 1 18.98 12.47 0.52
N ARG A 2 18.38 13.59 0.93
CA ARG A 2 17.11 13.67 1.70
C ARG A 2 16.04 14.45 0.92
N GLU A 3 16.19 14.50 -0.39
CA GLU A 3 15.28 15.12 -1.33
C GLU A 3 14.11 14.17 -1.60
N VAL A 4 12.94 14.74 -1.89
CA VAL A 4 11.75 13.97 -2.27
C VAL A 4 11.44 14.31 -3.72
N VAL A 5 11.12 13.29 -4.52
CA VAL A 5 10.55 13.49 -5.85
C VAL A 5 9.03 13.42 -5.71
N ARG A 6 8.36 14.49 -6.13
CA ARG A 6 6.91 14.49 -6.31
C ARG A 6 6.61 14.25 -7.78
N VAL A 7 5.80 13.24 -8.05
CA VAL A 7 5.27 12.91 -9.39
C VAL A 7 3.77 13.17 -9.37
N SER A 8 3.27 13.95 -10.32
CA SER A 8 1.85 14.28 -10.50
C SER A 8 1.43 13.95 -11.93
N GLY A 9 0.19 13.48 -12.10
CA GLY A 9 -0.39 13.20 -13.40
C GLY A 9 -1.61 12.29 -13.32
N GLY A 10 -2.10 11.84 -14.47
CA GLY A 10 -3.22 10.90 -14.56
C GLY A 10 -2.83 9.47 -14.18
N ALA A 11 -3.78 8.69 -13.67
CA ALA A 11 -3.57 7.28 -13.34
C ALA A 11 -4.58 6.38 -14.08
N SER A 12 -4.12 5.23 -14.56
CA SER A 12 -4.95 4.20 -15.16
C SER A 12 -4.61 2.81 -14.61
N LEU A 13 -5.61 1.94 -14.49
CA LEU A 13 -5.41 0.55 -14.09
C LEU A 13 -5.17 -0.34 -15.31
N THR A 14 -4.31 -1.35 -15.17
CA THR A 14 -4.07 -2.34 -16.22
C THR A 14 -3.89 -3.74 -15.65
N ARG A 15 -4.26 -4.74 -16.45
CA ARG A 15 -4.00 -6.17 -16.23
C ARG A 15 -3.24 -6.80 -17.41
N ASP A 16 -2.49 -5.99 -18.17
CA ASP A 16 -1.67 -6.47 -19.28
C ASP A 16 -0.66 -7.53 -18.77
N PRO A 17 -0.77 -8.80 -19.20
CA PRO A 17 0.09 -9.88 -18.69
C PRO A 17 1.57 -9.62 -18.96
N ALA A 18 1.92 -9.09 -20.13
CA ALA A 18 3.31 -8.88 -20.50
C ALA A 18 3.96 -7.80 -19.63
N LEU A 19 3.22 -6.73 -19.30
CA LEU A 19 3.70 -5.71 -18.37
C LEU A 19 3.81 -6.27 -16.94
N LEU A 20 2.79 -6.97 -16.47
CA LEU A 20 2.77 -7.52 -15.12
C LEU A 20 3.91 -8.51 -14.89
N GLU A 21 4.25 -9.34 -15.87
CA GLU A 21 5.39 -10.27 -15.82
C GLU A 21 6.70 -9.54 -15.49
N THR A 22 6.91 -8.32 -16.02
CA THR A 22 8.12 -7.51 -15.72
C THR A 22 8.19 -7.01 -14.27
N MET A 23 7.07 -7.07 -13.54
CA MET A 23 6.93 -6.61 -12.15
C MET A 23 6.95 -7.77 -11.15
N THR A 24 7.32 -8.97 -11.60
CA THR A 24 7.41 -10.17 -10.76
C THR A 24 8.47 -9.99 -9.67
N VAL A 25 8.09 -10.22 -8.42
CA VAL A 25 8.98 -10.26 -7.26
C VAL A 25 8.86 -11.65 -6.66
N ASN A 26 9.98 -12.28 -6.26
CA ASN A 26 10.00 -13.61 -5.63
C ASN A 26 9.17 -14.70 -6.36
N GLY A 27 9.01 -14.57 -7.68
CA GLY A 27 8.25 -15.52 -8.50
C GLY A 27 6.73 -15.30 -8.49
N LYS A 28 6.19 -14.28 -7.81
CA LYS A 28 4.77 -13.91 -7.91
C LYS A 28 4.60 -12.65 -8.76
N THR A 29 3.79 -12.80 -9.79
CA THR A 29 3.39 -11.73 -10.69
C THR A 29 2.19 -11.00 -10.09
N PRO A 30 2.19 -9.66 -10.02
CA PRO A 30 1.05 -8.90 -9.50
C PRO A 30 -0.20 -9.08 -10.37
N SER A 31 -1.40 -9.00 -9.77
CA SER A 31 -2.68 -9.16 -10.48
C SER A 31 -3.23 -7.87 -11.10
N LEU A 32 -2.63 -6.73 -10.78
CA LEU A 32 -3.05 -5.40 -11.20
C LEU A 32 -1.87 -4.44 -11.10
N ALA A 33 -1.75 -3.53 -12.06
CA ALA A 33 -0.81 -2.41 -11.99
C ALA A 33 -1.53 -1.07 -12.14
N ILE A 34 -0.97 -0.04 -11.49
CA ILE A 34 -1.35 1.35 -11.70
C ILE A 34 -0.29 1.97 -12.60
N ILE A 35 -0.69 2.45 -13.78
CA ILE A 35 0.14 3.27 -14.66
C ILE A 35 -0.09 4.73 -14.29
N VAL A 36 0.98 5.44 -13.96
CA VAL A 36 0.96 6.90 -13.76
C VAL A 36 1.48 7.57 -15.03
N HIS A 37 0.59 8.26 -15.74
CA HIS A 37 0.91 9.12 -16.87
C HIS A 37 1.45 10.44 -16.32
N VAL A 38 2.77 10.56 -16.23
CA VAL A 38 3.43 11.68 -15.57
C VAL A 38 3.24 12.98 -16.37
N GLU A 39 2.69 13.99 -15.72
CA GLU A 39 2.54 15.35 -16.26
C GLU A 39 3.59 16.30 -15.67
N GLU A 40 3.91 16.11 -14.37
CA GLU A 40 4.92 16.91 -13.67
C GLU A 40 5.74 16.02 -12.73
N ALA A 41 7.05 16.22 -12.74
CA ALA A 41 7.96 15.64 -11.77
C ALA A 41 8.95 16.70 -11.27
N MET A 42 8.96 16.95 -9.96
CA MET A 42 9.83 17.97 -9.35
C MET A 42 10.47 17.46 -8.07
N PHE A 43 11.70 17.91 -7.83
CA PHE A 43 12.33 17.74 -6.52
C PHE A 43 11.74 18.76 -5.55
N HIS A 44 11.47 18.29 -4.33
CA HIS A 44 11.06 19.12 -3.22
C HIS A 44 11.92 18.83 -1.99
N CYS A 45 11.91 19.79 -1.07
CA CYS A 45 12.54 19.64 0.23
C CYS A 45 11.87 18.50 1.02
N GLY A 46 12.65 17.49 1.42
CA GLY A 46 12.17 16.33 2.19
C GLY A 46 12.02 16.58 3.69
N LYS A 47 12.08 17.84 4.17
CA LYS A 47 11.95 18.18 5.60
C LYS A 47 10.71 17.59 6.24
N ALA A 48 9.57 17.53 5.53
CA ALA A 48 8.34 16.96 6.06
C ALA A 48 8.49 15.46 6.39
N VAL A 49 8.99 14.66 5.44
CA VAL A 49 9.25 13.22 5.61
C VAL A 49 10.25 12.96 6.74
N VAL A 50 11.30 13.77 6.83
CA VAL A 50 12.31 13.67 7.91
C VAL A 50 11.71 14.00 9.27
N ARG A 51 10.92 15.08 9.37
CA ARG A 51 10.32 15.53 10.64
C ARG A 51 9.20 14.61 11.13
N SER A 52 8.45 14.00 10.22
CA SER A 52 7.36 13.08 10.58
C SER A 52 7.87 11.72 11.03
N ASN A 53 9.16 11.42 10.87
CA ASN A 53 9.71 10.07 11.11
C ASN A 53 8.95 9.00 10.32
N LEU A 54 8.49 9.34 9.10
CA LEU A 54 7.60 8.48 8.30
C LEU A 54 8.15 7.06 8.11
N TRP A 55 9.48 6.94 8.02
CA TRP A 55 10.18 5.67 7.77
C TRP A 55 10.96 5.15 8.99
N SER A 56 10.57 5.57 10.19
CA SER A 56 11.16 5.14 11.46
C SER A 56 10.08 4.49 12.33
N PRO A 57 9.77 3.20 12.11
CA PRO A 57 8.72 2.50 12.84
C PRO A 57 8.87 2.57 14.35
N GLU A 58 10.11 2.61 14.86
CA GLU A 58 10.44 2.75 16.28
C GLU A 58 9.99 4.10 16.89
N ARG A 59 9.63 5.08 16.05
CA ARG A 59 9.14 6.40 16.46
C ARG A 59 7.64 6.58 16.22
N TRP A 60 6.96 5.58 15.68
CA TRP A 60 5.52 5.64 15.49
C TRP A 60 4.82 5.55 16.85
N GLY A 61 3.65 6.18 16.98
CA GLY A 61 2.85 6.12 18.20
C GLY A 61 2.34 4.70 18.46
N PRO A 62 1.93 4.39 19.71
CA PRO A 62 1.28 3.13 20.01
C PRO A 62 -0.03 3.01 19.21
N VAL A 63 -0.31 1.79 18.75
CA VAL A 63 -1.58 1.45 18.09
C VAL A 63 -2.60 0.84 19.06
N ASP A 64 -2.28 0.84 20.36
CA ASP A 64 -3.16 0.34 21.41
C ASP A 64 -4.52 1.06 21.38
N GLY A 65 -5.60 0.27 21.35
CA GLY A 65 -6.97 0.79 21.28
C GLY A 65 -7.42 1.25 19.90
N LEU A 66 -6.58 1.14 18.86
CA LEU A 66 -7.03 1.26 17.47
C LEU A 66 -7.71 -0.04 17.01
N PRO A 67 -8.68 0.02 16.08
CA PRO A 67 -9.25 -1.17 15.49
C PRO A 67 -8.19 -1.95 14.70
N THR A 68 -8.34 -3.27 14.70
CA THR A 68 -7.65 -4.15 13.75
C THR A 68 -8.04 -3.81 12.31
N TYR A 69 -7.26 -4.28 11.34
CA TYR A 69 -7.57 -4.05 9.94
C TYR A 69 -8.92 -4.69 9.54
N GLY A 70 -9.25 -5.87 10.06
CA GLY A 70 -10.54 -6.52 9.83
C GLY A 70 -11.71 -5.73 10.43
N GLU A 71 -11.59 -5.26 11.68
CA GLU A 71 -12.62 -4.41 12.31
C GLU A 71 -12.87 -3.14 11.48
N ALA A 72 -11.80 -2.47 11.05
CA ALA A 72 -11.90 -1.27 10.23
C ALA A 72 -12.59 -1.52 8.89
N LEU A 73 -12.31 -2.65 8.23
CA LEU A 73 -12.93 -3.01 6.95
C LEU A 73 -14.40 -3.42 7.09
N VAL A 74 -14.76 -4.18 8.12
CA VAL A 74 -16.16 -4.57 8.38
C VAL A 74 -17.01 -3.32 8.63
N ASP A 75 -16.54 -2.42 9.49
CA ASP A 75 -17.25 -1.18 9.81
C ASP A 75 -17.33 -0.25 8.59
N HIS A 76 -16.20 0.04 7.94
CA HIS A 76 -16.13 0.96 6.80
C HIS A 76 -16.94 0.45 5.60
N GLY A 77 -16.79 -0.83 5.27
CA GLY A 77 -17.46 -1.48 4.14
C GLY A 77 -18.89 -1.92 4.43
N LYS A 78 -19.35 -1.83 5.70
CA LYS A 78 -20.63 -2.38 6.18
C LYS A 78 -20.80 -3.84 5.76
N LEU A 79 -19.73 -4.60 5.91
CA LEU A 79 -19.68 -5.98 5.43
C LEU A 79 -20.50 -6.88 6.36
N SER A 80 -21.14 -7.90 5.79
CA SER A 80 -21.88 -8.91 6.55
C SER A 80 -20.98 -10.04 7.08
N ILE A 81 -19.68 -10.00 6.75
CA ILE A 81 -18.69 -10.97 7.21
C ILE A 81 -18.34 -10.73 8.68
N ALA A 82 -18.17 -11.80 9.46
CA ALA A 82 -17.70 -11.66 10.84
C ALA A 82 -16.24 -11.17 10.83
N VAL A 83 -15.88 -10.28 11.76
CA VAL A 83 -14.51 -9.75 11.90
C VAL A 83 -13.48 -10.88 11.98
N GLY A 84 -13.73 -11.90 12.80
CA GLY A 84 -12.81 -13.04 12.94
C GLY A 84 -12.61 -13.85 11.65
N GLU A 85 -13.64 -13.93 10.80
CA GLU A 85 -13.53 -14.58 9.49
C GLU A 85 -12.70 -13.71 8.53
N LEU A 86 -12.90 -12.39 8.55
CA LEU A 86 -12.10 -11.47 7.75
C LEU A 86 -10.62 -11.44 8.19
N ASP A 87 -10.35 -11.43 9.50
CA ASP A 87 -9.00 -11.47 10.04
C ASP A 87 -8.25 -12.75 9.67
N GLU A 88 -8.94 -13.90 9.64
CA GLU A 88 -8.36 -15.16 9.18
C GLU A 88 -7.96 -15.07 7.70
N GLY A 89 -8.88 -14.61 6.85
CA GLY A 89 -8.62 -14.45 5.42
C GLY A 89 -7.49 -13.45 5.12
N LEU A 90 -7.39 -12.36 5.88
CA LEU A 90 -6.29 -11.39 5.75
C LEU A 90 -4.93 -12.03 6.08
N ARG A 91 -4.87 -12.84 7.15
CA ARG A 91 -3.63 -13.51 7.57
C ARG A 91 -3.18 -14.56 6.55
N GLU A 92 -4.11 -15.34 6.02
CA GLU A 92 -3.82 -16.29 4.94
C GLU A 92 -3.32 -15.58 3.68
N HIS A 93 -3.95 -14.45 3.33
CA HIS A 93 -3.53 -13.63 2.18
C HIS A 93 -2.12 -13.10 2.38
N GLU A 94 -1.78 -12.53 3.53
CA GLU A 94 -0.41 -12.08 3.84
C GLU A 94 0.62 -13.22 3.72
N ALA A 95 0.31 -14.41 4.21
CA ALA A 95 1.23 -15.55 4.15
C ALA A 95 1.45 -16.09 2.72
N THR A 96 0.45 -15.95 1.84
CA THR A 96 0.45 -16.64 0.53
C THR A 96 0.68 -15.69 -0.64
N THR A 97 0.25 -14.43 -0.56
CA THR A 97 0.25 -13.49 -1.69
C THR A 97 1.23 -12.34 -1.52
N LEU A 98 1.77 -12.12 -0.32
CA LEU A 98 2.81 -11.12 -0.09
C LEU A 98 4.14 -11.63 -0.68
N TYR A 99 4.52 -11.04 -1.82
CA TYR A 99 5.73 -11.29 -2.65
C TYR A 99 5.90 -12.67 -3.24
#